data_AF-A0AAE4CVL9-F1
#
_entry.id   AF-A0AAE4CVL9-F1
#
_cell.length_a   1.000
_cell.length_b   1.000
_cell.length_c   1.000
_cell.angle_alpha   90.00
_cell.angle_beta   90.00
_cell.angle_gamma   90.00
#
_symmetry.space_group_name_H-M   'P 1'
#
loop_
_entity.id
_entity.type
_entity.pdbx_description
1 polymer ?
#
loop_
_entity_poly.entity_id
_entity_poly.type
_entity_poly.pdbx_seq_one_letter_code
_entity_poly.pdbx_strand_id
1 'polypeptide(L)'
;MSPPRWRVAGIAAAVAALLGGFLVVTGPPAQAAETLLSQGRPVTASSTESAAFPASSAVDGDGGTRWSSAAADPQWLRVDLGTPVAISRVVLRWEAAYATAFQLQTSTDGTAWTTIHSAANAAGGDQSIAVTGTGRYLRLHATARATPWGVSLWEFQAFGEGGTAPGTPTLLSYRKPGTASTSQSDGSCWECTPDKAFDNDPASRWATSTTNGWVDPGWIAVDLGATARIQRVVLQWDPAYATAYQIQVSADGNAWTSIYSTTAGRGFKETLTVSGTGRYVRMYGTARSNGYGYSIYEFQVYGTGGNPTPLPPQPADPVFPATRLVWSDEFSGAAGGKPDPAKWRVDPGTGQNNEVQYYTNNENVSLDGNGVLVLEARRQTAGGRDYTSHRMNTGNTFHVQYGRIEARVKVPKGNGLWPAFWMMGADFLTGRPWPYNGEIDIMEVLGRNTSEAYSTLHAPAYNGAAGYGLKYATVDLSQDFHVWAAEWDSKGIRFFLDGRLVFTADKATVESTRGPWIFDHQFYLILNLAVGGDFPGPVDATTPFPSRMYVDYVRVYQ
;
A
#
# COMPACT_ATOMS: atom_id res chain seq x y z
N MET A 1 -69.99 8.86 45.71
CA MET A 1 -70.27 10.28 45.99
C MET A 1 -69.59 11.12 44.92
N SER A 2 -70.36 11.67 43.99
CA SER A 2 -69.96 12.86 43.21
C SER A 2 -70.65 14.05 43.88
N PRO A 3 -70.14 15.30 43.87
CA PRO A 3 -69.90 16.09 42.65
C PRO A 3 -68.70 17.09 42.83
N PRO A 4 -68.65 18.33 42.30
CA PRO A 4 -68.42 18.70 40.90
C PRO A 4 -67.45 19.90 40.66
N ARG A 5 -66.90 20.01 39.43
CA ARG A 5 -66.99 21.17 38.52
C ARG A 5 -66.17 22.50 38.70
N TRP A 6 -65.40 22.80 37.63
CA TRP A 6 -65.46 24.00 36.72
C TRP A 6 -64.38 25.11 36.74
N ARG A 7 -63.97 25.43 35.49
CA ARG A 7 -63.65 26.74 34.86
C ARG A 7 -62.21 27.29 34.84
N VAL A 8 -61.62 27.08 33.67
CA VAL A 8 -60.89 28.01 32.77
C VAL A 8 -61.06 29.53 33.04
N ALA A 9 -59.93 30.24 33.11
CA ALA A 9 -59.57 31.54 32.49
C ALA A 9 -58.13 31.85 32.95
N GLY A 10 -57.12 32.28 32.17
CA GLY A 10 -57.08 32.96 30.88
C GLY A 10 -56.17 34.19 31.03
N ILE A 11 -55.22 34.34 30.10
CA ILE A 11 -54.49 35.56 29.68
C ILE A 11 -53.02 35.70 30.14
N ALA A 12 -52.23 36.07 29.14
CA ALA A 12 -50.79 36.06 28.97
C ALA A 12 -50.10 37.37 29.38
N ALA A 13 -48.78 37.32 29.58
CA ALA A 13 -47.76 38.13 28.88
C ALA A 13 -46.48 38.34 29.71
N ALA A 14 -45.36 37.97 29.08
CA ALA A 14 -44.06 38.67 29.05
C ALA A 14 -43.22 38.79 30.35
N VAL A 15 -41.88 38.77 30.37
CA VAL A 15 -40.80 38.67 29.39
C VAL A 15 -39.50 38.43 30.19
N ALA A 16 -38.55 37.70 29.59
CA ALA A 16 -37.10 37.67 29.85
C ALA A 16 -36.55 37.48 31.27
N ALA A 17 -35.81 36.37 31.44
CA ALA A 17 -34.38 36.34 31.81
C ALA A 17 -34.08 35.12 32.68
N LEU A 18 -33.65 34.02 32.07
CA LEU A 18 -32.97 32.91 32.75
C LEU A 18 -32.11 32.15 31.73
N LEU A 19 -30.97 32.73 31.39
CA LEU A 19 -29.82 32.04 30.79
C LEU A 19 -28.60 32.44 31.63
N GLY A 20 -28.16 31.52 32.49
CA GLY A 20 -26.97 31.67 33.32
C GLY A 20 -26.81 30.45 34.22
N GLY A 21 -25.76 29.65 34.15
CA GLY A 21 -24.68 29.60 33.19
C GLY A 21 -24.12 28.18 33.17
N PHE A 22 -23.84 27.67 31.98
CA PHE A 22 -22.88 26.58 31.85
C PHE A 22 -21.49 27.22 31.98
N LEU A 23 -20.80 26.95 33.07
CA LEU A 23 -19.35 27.13 33.13
C LEU A 23 -18.74 26.21 32.08
N VAL A 24 -18.39 26.76 30.92
CA VAL A 24 -17.46 26.14 30.01
C VAL A 24 -16.09 26.26 30.67
N VAL A 25 -15.64 25.19 31.33
CA VAL A 25 -14.23 25.03 31.66
C VAL A 25 -13.53 24.81 30.32
N THR A 26 -13.02 25.89 29.72
CA THR A 26 -12.05 25.78 28.64
C THR A 26 -10.77 25.23 29.26
N GLY A 27 -10.59 23.91 29.19
CA GLY A 27 -9.26 23.34 29.34
C GLY A 27 -8.32 23.99 28.33
N PRO A 28 -7.01 24.11 28.61
CA PRO A 28 -6.06 24.54 27.59
C PRO A 28 -6.25 23.68 26.34
N PRO A 29 -6.16 24.25 25.13
CA PRO A 29 -6.25 23.47 23.91
C PRO A 29 -5.26 22.30 24.01
N ALA A 30 -5.71 21.10 23.64
CA ALA A 30 -4.84 19.94 23.56
C ALA A 30 -3.74 20.25 22.54
N GLN A 31 -2.57 20.63 23.03
CA GLN A 31 -1.40 20.85 22.19
C GLN A 31 -0.96 19.48 21.68
N ALA A 32 -0.76 19.34 20.36
CA ALA A 32 -0.24 18.11 19.78
C ALA A 32 1.07 17.73 20.50
N ALA A 33 1.25 16.44 20.82
CA ALA A 33 2.47 15.99 21.49
C ALA A 33 3.69 16.35 20.63
N GLU A 34 4.67 17.04 21.21
CA GLU A 34 5.88 17.42 20.49
C GLU A 34 6.66 16.17 20.03
N THR A 35 7.10 16.15 18.78
CA THR A 35 7.92 15.06 18.24
C THR A 35 9.39 15.30 18.57
N LEU A 36 10.12 14.31 19.09
CA LEU A 36 11.59 14.34 19.18
C LEU A 36 12.17 14.25 17.77
N LEU A 37 12.87 15.28 17.28
CA LEU A 37 13.33 15.46 15.91
C LEU A 37 14.80 15.05 15.68
N SER A 38 15.66 15.19 16.69
CA SER A 38 17.12 15.09 16.54
C SER A 38 17.68 13.68 16.72
N GLN A 39 16.96 12.76 17.37
CA GLN A 39 17.50 11.44 17.69
C GLN A 39 17.87 10.65 16.41
N GLY A 40 19.04 10.02 16.39
CA GLY A 40 19.58 9.26 15.27
C GLY A 40 19.88 10.07 14.01
N ARG A 41 19.75 11.41 14.04
CA ARG A 41 20.03 12.27 12.88
C ARG A 41 21.53 12.40 12.62
N PRO A 42 21.95 12.71 11.38
CA PRO A 42 23.35 13.00 11.10
C PRO A 42 23.85 14.17 11.94
N VAL A 43 25.02 14.00 12.57
CA VAL A 43 25.66 15.01 13.41
C VAL A 43 27.08 15.27 12.94
N THR A 44 27.44 16.55 12.97
CA THR A 44 28.81 17.03 12.76
C THR A 44 29.20 17.93 13.91
N ALA A 45 30.48 17.98 14.26
CA ALA A 45 30.98 18.85 15.32
C ALA A 45 32.27 19.55 14.87
N SER A 46 32.63 20.63 15.56
CA SER A 46 33.91 21.33 15.37
C SER A 46 35.11 20.44 15.67
N SER A 47 34.98 19.54 16.65
CA SER A 47 36.00 18.59 17.05
C SER A 47 35.41 17.45 17.87
N THR A 48 36.21 16.41 18.07
CA THR A 48 35.95 15.32 19.03
C THR A 48 37.20 15.11 19.88
N GLU A 49 37.04 14.89 21.19
CA GLU A 49 38.15 14.62 22.13
C GLU A 49 38.95 13.38 21.69
N SER A 50 38.24 12.32 21.30
CA SER A 50 38.80 11.10 20.73
C SER A 50 37.72 10.32 19.96
N ALA A 51 38.11 9.22 19.31
CA ALA A 51 37.16 8.32 18.63
C ALA A 51 36.14 7.67 19.59
N ALA A 52 36.41 7.66 20.90
CA ALA A 52 35.49 7.11 21.90
C ALA A 52 34.30 8.02 22.23
N PHE A 53 34.36 9.31 21.84
CA PHE A 53 33.31 10.31 22.14
C PHE A 53 32.82 11.02 20.87
N PRO A 54 32.28 10.28 19.89
CA PRO A 54 31.89 10.85 18.60
C PRO A 54 30.68 11.77 18.73
N ALA A 55 30.52 12.69 17.77
CA ALA A 55 29.39 13.63 17.75
C ALA A 55 28.02 12.94 17.66
N SER A 56 27.96 11.74 17.05
CA SER A 56 26.74 10.94 16.97
C SER A 56 26.21 10.52 18.34
N SER A 57 27.08 10.42 19.36
CA SER A 57 26.67 10.02 20.70
C SER A 57 25.92 11.09 21.47
N ALA A 58 25.79 12.30 20.95
CA ALA A 58 24.91 13.30 21.54
C ALA A 58 23.46 13.15 21.07
N VAL A 59 23.14 12.24 20.14
CA VAL A 59 21.77 12.10 19.61
C VAL A 59 21.35 10.63 19.46
N ASP A 60 22.07 9.69 20.04
CA ASP A 60 21.75 8.26 19.85
C ASP A 60 20.61 7.77 20.76
N GLY A 61 20.26 8.56 21.78
CA GLY A 61 19.22 8.24 22.75
C GLY A 61 19.70 7.36 23.89
N ASP A 62 21.02 7.13 24.01
CA ASP A 62 21.63 6.37 25.09
C ASP A 62 22.26 7.33 26.12
N GLY A 63 21.65 7.39 27.31
CA GLY A 63 22.15 8.22 28.40
C GLY A 63 23.50 7.79 28.99
N GLY A 64 24.08 6.68 28.53
CA GLY A 64 25.40 6.19 28.90
C GLY A 64 26.53 6.58 27.94
N THR A 65 26.23 7.18 26.79
CA THR A 65 27.22 7.61 25.78
C THR A 65 27.22 9.12 25.61
N ARG A 66 28.37 9.72 25.23
CA ARG A 66 28.50 11.18 25.10
C ARG A 66 29.35 11.59 23.93
N TRP A 67 29.04 12.75 23.36
CA TRP A 67 29.99 13.54 22.59
C TRP A 67 30.88 14.35 23.54
N SER A 68 32.15 14.53 23.18
CA SER A 68 33.10 15.41 23.87
C SER A 68 33.94 16.16 22.85
N SER A 69 34.13 17.47 23.00
CA SER A 69 34.95 18.28 22.12
C SER A 69 36.43 18.32 22.55
N ALA A 70 37.30 18.86 21.69
CA ALA A 70 38.61 19.32 22.13
C ALA A 70 38.49 20.45 23.17
N ALA A 71 39.55 20.61 23.98
CA ALA A 71 39.62 21.62 25.02
C ALA A 71 39.99 23.03 24.49
N ALA A 72 39.15 23.59 23.62
CA ALA A 72 39.27 24.96 23.09
C ALA A 72 37.90 25.66 23.00
N ASP A 73 37.87 26.99 22.98
CA ASP A 73 36.65 27.79 22.71
C ASP A 73 36.81 28.57 21.40
N PRO A 74 35.75 28.72 20.58
CA PRO A 74 34.42 28.10 20.70
C PRO A 74 34.40 26.66 20.16
N GLN A 75 33.36 25.91 20.52
CA GLN A 75 33.04 24.58 19.94
C GLN A 75 31.60 24.56 19.47
N TRP A 76 31.28 23.68 18.53
CA TRP A 76 29.92 23.48 18.08
C TRP A 76 29.60 22.04 17.76
N LEU A 77 28.33 21.70 17.90
CA LEU A 77 27.73 20.47 17.42
C LEU A 77 26.45 20.81 16.64
N ARG A 78 26.33 20.26 15.44
CA ARG A 78 25.26 20.50 14.47
C ARG A 78 24.57 19.20 14.10
N VAL A 79 23.25 19.20 14.24
CA VAL A 79 22.34 18.13 13.80
C VAL A 79 21.68 18.53 12.48
N ASP A 80 21.66 17.63 11.50
CA ASP A 80 20.86 17.76 10.27
C ASP A 80 19.51 17.06 10.43
N LEU A 81 18.43 17.84 10.53
CA LEU A 81 17.06 17.35 10.66
C LEU A 81 16.47 16.87 9.32
N GLY A 82 17.22 17.00 8.22
CA GLY A 82 16.85 16.54 6.87
C GLY A 82 16.04 17.57 6.08
N THR A 83 15.01 18.15 6.69
CA THR A 83 14.17 19.20 6.10
C THR A 83 13.97 20.37 7.07
N PRO A 84 13.63 21.58 6.58
CA PRO A 84 13.24 22.67 7.46
C PRO A 84 12.01 22.30 8.29
N VAL A 85 12.17 22.29 9.62
CA VAL A 85 11.11 21.97 10.58
C VAL A 85 11.08 23.02 11.68
N ALA A 86 9.89 23.29 12.23
CA ALA A 86 9.72 24.16 13.37
C ALA A 86 10.20 23.45 14.64
N ILE A 87 11.02 24.12 15.44
CA ILE A 87 11.57 23.61 16.70
C ILE A 87 10.94 24.40 17.83
N SER A 88 10.29 23.71 18.75
CA SER A 88 9.61 24.28 19.91
C SER A 88 10.43 24.16 21.19
N ARG A 89 11.30 23.15 21.28
CA ARG A 89 12.08 22.88 22.50
C ARG A 89 13.39 22.18 22.20
N VAL A 90 14.40 22.49 22.99
CA VAL A 90 15.70 21.81 22.99
C VAL A 90 16.01 21.34 24.40
N VAL A 91 16.38 20.07 24.54
CA VAL A 91 16.93 19.51 25.78
C VAL A 91 18.42 19.23 25.59
N LEU A 92 19.24 19.80 26.47
CA LEU A 92 20.67 19.54 26.57
C LEU A 92 20.93 18.78 27.86
N ARG A 93 21.51 17.59 27.76
CA ARG A 93 21.99 16.84 28.93
C ARG A 93 23.50 16.91 28.97
N TRP A 94 24.03 17.80 29.77
CA TRP A 94 25.46 18.01 29.87
C TRP A 94 26.14 16.92 30.72
N GLU A 95 27.38 16.61 30.37
CA GLU A 95 28.33 16.01 31.31
C GLU A 95 28.84 17.08 32.30
N ALA A 96 29.64 16.71 33.31
CA ALA A 96 30.28 17.69 34.21
C ALA A 96 31.08 18.77 33.45
N ALA A 97 31.63 18.46 32.27
CA ALA A 97 32.28 19.41 31.38
C ALA A 97 31.26 20.06 30.42
N TYR A 98 30.64 21.16 30.85
CA TYR A 98 29.57 21.86 30.12
C TYR A 98 29.98 23.24 29.58
N ALA A 99 29.14 23.84 28.72
CA ALA A 99 29.30 25.22 28.26
C ALA A 99 28.61 26.21 29.22
N THR A 100 29.36 27.16 29.79
CA THR A 100 28.78 28.24 30.60
C THR A 100 28.19 29.36 29.74
N ALA A 101 28.66 29.52 28.49
CA ALA A 101 28.04 30.40 27.51
C ALA A 101 27.84 29.66 26.18
N PHE A 102 26.64 29.76 25.61
CA PHE A 102 26.31 29.12 24.34
C PHE A 102 25.13 29.78 23.61
N GLN A 103 25.01 29.45 22.33
CA GLN A 103 23.87 29.81 21.48
C GLN A 103 23.26 28.55 20.87
N LEU A 104 21.94 28.50 20.79
CA LEU A 104 21.24 27.57 19.90
C LEU A 104 20.87 28.31 18.63
N GLN A 105 21.16 27.71 17.48
CA GLN A 105 21.03 28.37 16.19
C GLN A 105 20.40 27.43 15.16
N THR A 106 19.56 27.98 14.29
CA THR A 106 18.99 27.27 13.15
C THR A 106 19.58 27.77 11.84
N SER A 107 19.56 26.90 10.83
CA SER A 107 19.97 27.23 9.47
C SER A 107 19.20 26.39 8.45
N THR A 108 18.94 26.93 7.27
CA THR A 108 18.34 26.21 6.14
C THR A 108 19.39 25.56 5.24
N ASP A 109 20.58 26.16 5.13
CA ASP A 109 21.66 25.79 4.20
C ASP A 109 22.90 25.21 4.90
N GLY A 110 22.99 25.34 6.23
CA GLY A 110 24.10 24.88 7.05
C GLY A 110 25.27 25.86 7.12
N THR A 111 25.17 27.04 6.51
CA THR A 111 26.22 28.07 6.45
C THR A 111 25.76 29.40 7.04
N ALA A 112 24.53 29.85 6.78
CA ALA A 112 23.92 31.04 7.37
C ALA A 112 23.11 30.66 8.61
N TRP A 113 23.43 31.28 9.76
CA TRP A 113 22.88 30.88 11.06
C TRP A 113 22.07 31.99 11.71
N THR A 114 20.89 31.63 12.20
CA THR A 114 20.02 32.49 13.00
C THR A 114 20.02 31.99 14.44
N THR A 115 20.34 32.86 15.40
CA THR A 115 20.29 32.51 16.82
C THR A 115 18.85 32.50 17.32
N ILE A 116 18.43 31.36 17.87
CA ILE A 116 17.09 31.13 18.43
C ILE A 116 17.09 31.09 19.97
N HIS A 117 18.28 30.96 20.59
CA HIS A 117 18.46 31.09 22.03
C HIS A 117 19.91 31.48 22.36
N SER A 118 20.13 32.22 23.44
CA SER A 118 21.45 32.54 23.99
C SER A 118 21.44 32.39 25.50
N ALA A 119 22.48 31.74 26.03
CA ALA A 119 22.69 31.59 27.46
C ALA A 119 24.08 32.12 27.83
N ALA A 120 24.15 32.87 28.93
CA ALA A 120 25.38 33.28 29.59
C ALA A 120 25.28 32.88 31.06
N ASN A 121 26.36 32.30 31.61
CA ASN A 121 26.41 31.74 32.97
C ASN A 121 25.45 30.55 33.19
N ALA A 122 25.35 29.65 32.20
CA ALA A 122 24.60 28.40 32.34
C ALA A 122 25.18 27.53 33.47
N ALA A 123 24.33 26.76 34.14
CA ALA A 123 24.72 25.90 35.27
C ALA A 123 25.11 24.47 34.87
N GLY A 124 25.02 24.10 33.59
CA GLY A 124 25.18 22.71 33.14
C GLY A 124 23.97 21.83 33.46
N GLY A 125 24.20 20.52 33.63
CA GLY A 125 23.17 19.54 33.96
C GLY A 125 22.14 19.30 32.86
N ASP A 126 20.92 18.89 33.23
CA ASP A 126 19.80 18.74 32.32
C ASP A 126 19.09 20.09 32.14
N GLN A 127 19.09 20.61 30.91
CA GLN A 127 18.46 21.88 30.56
C GLN A 127 17.37 21.64 29.51
N SER A 128 16.13 22.02 29.82
CA SER A 128 15.02 22.00 28.88
C SER A 128 14.64 23.44 28.52
N ILE A 129 14.88 23.82 27.27
CA ILE A 129 14.87 25.19 26.78
C ILE A 129 13.77 25.31 25.73
N ALA A 130 12.75 26.12 26.01
CA ALA A 130 11.76 26.50 25.01
C ALA A 130 12.42 27.43 23.97
N VAL A 131 12.19 27.17 22.69
CA VAL A 131 12.75 27.93 21.58
C VAL A 131 11.70 28.14 20.50
N THR A 132 11.90 29.16 19.66
CA THR A 132 11.09 29.37 18.48
C THR A 132 12.01 29.58 17.30
N GLY A 133 11.97 28.66 16.34
CA GLY A 133 12.70 28.81 15.09
C GLY A 133 12.46 27.66 14.13
N THR A 134 12.70 27.94 12.85
CA THR A 134 12.60 26.92 11.79
C THR A 134 13.96 26.75 11.14
N GLY A 135 14.35 25.52 10.87
CA GLY A 135 15.58 25.22 10.17
C GLY A 135 15.73 23.75 9.83
N ARG A 136 16.57 23.46 8.84
CA ARG A 136 17.00 22.09 8.54
C ARG A 136 18.10 21.67 9.51
N TYR A 137 19.00 22.59 9.84
CA TYR A 137 20.09 22.34 10.77
C TYR A 137 19.80 23.04 12.09
N LEU A 138 20.09 22.34 13.18
CA LEU A 138 20.15 22.91 14.52
C LEU A 138 21.58 22.78 15.04
N ARG A 139 22.14 23.86 15.58
CA ARG A 139 23.49 23.90 16.12
C ARG A 139 23.50 24.43 17.55
N LEU A 140 24.19 23.71 18.43
CA LEU A 140 24.75 24.25 19.66
C LEU A 140 26.10 24.90 19.31
N HIS A 141 26.25 26.19 19.58
CA HIS A 141 27.49 26.95 19.46
C HIS A 141 27.94 27.38 20.85
N ALA A 142 28.80 26.58 21.47
CA ALA A 142 29.37 26.83 22.78
C ALA A 142 30.50 27.85 22.68
N THR A 143 30.31 29.02 23.29
CA THR A 143 31.24 30.16 23.21
C THR A 143 32.18 30.25 24.40
N ALA A 144 31.84 29.63 25.54
CA ALA A 144 32.74 29.50 26.69
C ALA A 144 32.48 28.22 27.48
N ARG A 145 33.54 27.46 27.76
CA ARG A 145 33.54 26.28 28.64
C ARG A 145 33.53 26.66 30.12
N ALA A 146 32.84 25.87 30.92
CA ALA A 146 32.79 26.04 32.38
C ALA A 146 33.98 25.41 33.11
N THR A 147 34.72 24.52 32.45
CA THR A 147 35.85 23.77 33.00
C THR A 147 37.06 23.86 32.07
N PRO A 148 38.27 23.45 32.50
CA PRO A 148 39.44 23.36 31.61
C PRO A 148 39.29 22.34 30.47
N TRP A 149 38.33 21.40 30.57
CA TRP A 149 38.08 20.35 29.58
C TRP A 149 37.25 20.87 28.39
N GLY A 150 37.03 20.03 27.38
CA GLY A 150 36.08 20.32 26.28
C GLY A 150 34.64 20.44 26.76
N VAL A 151 33.72 20.81 25.87
CA VAL A 151 32.27 20.67 26.14
C VAL A 151 31.81 19.26 25.85
N SER A 152 30.90 18.73 26.65
CA SER A 152 30.41 17.37 26.50
C SER A 152 28.93 17.21 26.82
N LEU A 153 28.24 16.45 25.97
CA LEU A 153 26.80 16.18 26.05
C LEU A 153 26.56 14.68 26.04
N TRP A 154 25.78 14.22 27.01
CA TRP A 154 25.12 12.91 26.95
C TRP A 154 24.06 12.93 25.85
N GLU A 155 23.21 13.97 25.79
CA GLU A 155 22.12 14.06 24.82
C GLU A 155 21.83 15.51 24.38
N PHE A 156 21.47 15.69 23.11
CA PHE A 156 21.03 16.91 22.46
C PHE A 156 19.75 16.64 21.68
N GLN A 157 18.64 16.89 22.35
CA GLN A 157 17.31 16.54 21.88
C GLN A 157 16.58 17.79 21.38
N ALA A 158 16.16 17.80 20.12
CA ALA A 158 15.33 18.85 19.55
C ALA A 158 13.90 18.33 19.41
N PHE A 159 12.90 19.10 19.80
CA PHE A 159 11.49 18.76 19.70
C PHE A 159 10.73 19.79 18.86
N GLY A 160 9.69 19.36 18.15
CA GLY A 160 8.85 20.24 17.34
C GLY A 160 7.68 19.55 16.65
N GLU A 161 6.95 20.33 15.84
CA GLU A 161 5.74 19.88 15.13
C GLU A 161 6.04 19.59 13.65
N GLY A 162 5.43 18.52 13.10
CA GLY A 162 5.50 18.20 11.67
C GLY A 162 6.74 17.41 11.21
N GLY A 163 7.65 17.03 12.11
CA GLY A 163 8.75 16.11 11.80
C GLY A 163 8.40 14.64 12.07
N THR A 164 9.08 13.71 11.38
CA THR A 164 9.00 12.28 11.68
C THR A 164 9.78 11.95 12.95
N ALA A 165 9.14 11.26 13.90
CA ALA A 165 9.77 10.79 15.14
C ALA A 165 10.83 9.71 14.83
N PRO A 166 12.11 9.91 15.17
CA PRO A 166 13.08 8.84 15.33
C PRO A 166 12.63 7.79 16.34
N GLY A 167 12.57 6.53 15.87
CA GLY A 167 12.31 5.36 16.70
C GLY A 167 11.50 4.27 16.00
N THR A 168 10.62 4.64 15.08
CA THR A 168 9.84 3.66 14.30
C THR A 168 10.49 3.46 12.93
N PRO A 169 10.94 2.24 12.58
CA PRO A 169 11.44 1.95 11.24
C PRO A 169 10.36 2.25 10.19
N THR A 170 10.66 3.12 9.24
CA THR A 170 9.77 3.44 8.09
C THR A 170 10.32 2.86 6.80
N LEU A 171 9.50 2.79 5.74
CA LEU A 171 9.97 2.45 4.39
C LEU A 171 10.79 3.61 3.82
N LEU A 172 12.11 3.41 3.68
CA LEU A 172 13.05 4.43 3.23
C LEU A 172 13.25 4.43 1.72
N SER A 173 13.07 3.27 1.06
CA SER A 173 13.31 3.14 -0.38
C SER A 173 12.17 3.66 -1.25
N TYR A 174 11.00 4.00 -0.69
CA TYR A 174 9.85 4.44 -1.47
C TYR A 174 10.11 5.73 -2.28
N ARG A 175 9.89 5.64 -3.60
CA ARG A 175 10.15 6.69 -4.60
C ARG A 175 11.57 7.24 -4.53
N LYS A 176 12.53 6.35 -4.36
CA LYS A 176 13.96 6.70 -4.36
C LYS A 176 14.63 6.33 -5.67
N PRO A 177 15.66 7.10 -6.10
CA PRO A 177 16.40 6.79 -7.31
C PRO A 177 17.06 5.42 -7.21
N GLY A 178 16.77 4.56 -8.20
CA GLY A 178 17.39 3.25 -8.37
C GLY A 178 18.49 3.28 -9.42
N THR A 179 19.53 2.47 -9.21
CA THR A 179 20.58 2.16 -10.21
C THR A 179 20.84 0.66 -10.20
N ALA A 180 21.30 0.10 -11.31
CA ALA A 180 21.56 -1.34 -11.41
C ALA A 180 22.72 -1.63 -12.36
N SER A 181 23.23 -2.87 -12.31
CA SER A 181 24.26 -3.35 -13.24
C SER A 181 23.77 -3.31 -14.69
N THR A 182 22.53 -3.72 -14.92
CA THR A 182 21.81 -3.62 -16.20
C THR A 182 20.30 -3.56 -15.92
N SER A 183 19.51 -3.19 -16.93
CA SER A 183 18.04 -3.27 -16.86
C SER A 183 17.45 -3.73 -18.18
N GLN A 184 16.37 -4.48 -18.12
CA GLN A 184 15.54 -4.83 -19.27
C GLN A 184 14.55 -3.69 -19.54
N SER A 185 14.44 -3.26 -20.80
CA SER A 185 13.43 -2.29 -21.25
C SER A 185 13.06 -2.61 -22.70
N ASP A 186 12.44 -3.78 -22.88
CA ASP A 186 11.99 -4.29 -24.17
C ASP A 186 10.51 -4.71 -24.09
N GLY A 187 9.90 -5.09 -25.22
CA GLY A 187 8.49 -5.48 -25.27
C GLY A 187 8.12 -6.72 -24.45
N SER A 188 9.09 -7.44 -23.86
CA SER A 188 8.85 -8.62 -23.02
C SER A 188 8.69 -8.27 -21.54
N CYS A 189 8.96 -7.02 -21.14
CA CYS A 189 8.64 -6.53 -19.80
C CYS A 189 8.11 -5.10 -19.85
N TRP A 190 6.95 -4.87 -19.21
CA TRP A 190 6.39 -3.54 -19.04
C TRP A 190 7.25 -2.71 -18.07
N GLU A 191 8.23 -1.99 -18.61
CA GLU A 191 9.07 -1.03 -17.88
C GLU A 191 9.96 -1.64 -16.77
N CYS A 192 10.80 -2.63 -17.09
CA CYS A 192 11.67 -3.33 -16.11
C CYS A 192 12.88 -2.51 -15.57
N THR A 193 12.71 -1.22 -15.30
CA THR A 193 13.77 -0.31 -14.86
C THR A 193 14.04 -0.37 -13.34
N PRO A 194 15.22 0.07 -12.85
CA PRO A 194 15.57 -0.08 -11.43
C PRO A 194 14.64 0.65 -10.46
N ASP A 195 14.04 1.77 -10.87
CA ASP A 195 13.09 2.54 -10.05
C ASP A 195 11.82 1.75 -9.72
N LYS A 196 11.45 0.75 -10.54
CA LYS A 196 10.28 -0.09 -10.30
C LYS A 196 10.41 -1.05 -9.13
N ALA A 197 11.61 -1.26 -8.61
CA ALA A 197 11.78 -2.03 -7.37
C ALA A 197 11.52 -1.16 -6.12
N PHE A 198 11.28 0.14 -6.29
CA PHE A 198 11.26 1.16 -5.24
C PHE A 198 10.01 2.04 -5.28
N ASP A 199 9.02 1.71 -6.11
CA ASP A 199 7.82 2.52 -6.33
C ASP A 199 6.61 2.01 -5.55
N ASN A 200 6.74 0.93 -4.77
CA ASN A 200 5.67 0.32 -3.99
C ASN A 200 4.47 -0.08 -4.88
N ASP A 201 4.73 -0.35 -6.16
CA ASP A 201 3.77 -0.94 -7.07
C ASP A 201 4.11 -2.44 -7.23
N PRO A 202 3.36 -3.33 -6.57
CA PRO A 202 3.68 -4.76 -6.54
C PRO A 202 3.55 -5.45 -7.91
N ALA A 203 3.00 -4.80 -8.94
CA ALA A 203 2.92 -5.38 -10.29
C ALA A 203 4.09 -4.98 -11.19
N SER A 204 4.85 -3.93 -10.86
CA SER A 204 6.08 -3.58 -11.57
C SER A 204 7.30 -4.25 -10.95
N ARG A 205 8.39 -4.33 -11.72
CA ARG A 205 9.61 -4.99 -11.27
C ARG A 205 10.83 -4.43 -11.97
N TRP A 206 11.99 -4.55 -11.35
CA TRP A 206 13.26 -4.49 -12.06
C TRP A 206 13.65 -5.88 -12.56
N ALA A 207 14.30 -5.93 -13.73
CA ALA A 207 14.97 -7.14 -14.21
C ALA A 207 16.28 -6.79 -14.93
N THR A 208 17.29 -7.64 -14.81
CA THR A 208 18.54 -7.51 -15.58
C THR A 208 18.31 -7.71 -17.08
N SER A 209 19.09 -7.02 -17.91
CA SER A 209 19.04 -7.09 -19.37
C SER A 209 19.17 -8.53 -19.91
N THR A 210 18.35 -8.87 -20.89
CA THR A 210 18.40 -10.16 -21.62
C THR A 210 19.62 -10.29 -22.53
N THR A 211 20.26 -9.17 -22.89
CA THR A 211 21.39 -9.14 -23.83
C THR A 211 22.73 -9.37 -23.14
N ASN A 212 22.92 -8.78 -21.95
CA ASN A 212 24.21 -8.75 -21.26
C ASN A 212 24.09 -8.84 -19.73
N GLY A 213 22.88 -8.95 -19.19
CA GLY A 213 22.59 -8.88 -17.76
C GLY A 213 22.43 -10.23 -17.06
N TRP A 214 22.30 -11.33 -17.81
CA TRP A 214 22.19 -12.68 -17.25
C TRP A 214 23.56 -13.25 -16.91
N VAL A 215 24.27 -12.53 -16.05
CA VAL A 215 25.63 -12.84 -15.60
C VAL A 215 25.71 -12.70 -14.09
N ASP A 216 26.68 -13.40 -13.52
CA ASP A 216 27.02 -13.30 -12.11
C ASP A 216 28.39 -12.62 -11.99
N PRO A 217 28.54 -11.58 -11.16
CA PRO A 217 27.53 -10.97 -10.30
C PRO A 217 26.63 -9.94 -11.01
N GLY A 218 25.46 -9.69 -10.44
CA GLY A 218 24.53 -8.61 -10.84
C GLY A 218 24.03 -7.83 -9.62
N TRP A 219 23.56 -6.59 -9.79
CA TRP A 219 23.15 -5.77 -8.65
C TRP A 219 22.08 -4.73 -8.97
N ILE A 220 21.32 -4.34 -7.95
CA ILE A 220 20.43 -3.18 -7.91
C ILE A 220 20.65 -2.42 -6.60
N ALA A 221 20.70 -1.09 -6.67
CA ALA A 221 20.97 -0.18 -5.57
C ALA A 221 19.95 0.96 -5.51
N VAL A 222 19.66 1.42 -4.29
CA VAL A 222 18.83 2.60 -4.01
C VAL A 222 19.64 3.67 -3.30
N ASP A 223 19.43 4.94 -3.68
CA ASP A 223 19.88 6.12 -2.93
C ASP A 223 18.78 6.60 -1.97
N LEU A 224 18.97 6.43 -0.66
CA LEU A 224 17.99 6.83 0.36
C LEU A 224 17.89 8.36 0.56
N GLY A 225 18.73 9.13 -0.14
CA GLY A 225 18.79 10.59 -0.10
C GLY A 225 19.54 11.19 1.08
N ALA A 226 19.74 10.41 2.14
CA ALA A 226 20.61 10.73 3.28
C ALA A 226 21.04 9.44 3.99
N THR A 227 22.02 9.54 4.90
CA THR A 227 22.45 8.41 5.72
C THR A 227 21.29 7.90 6.58
N ALA A 228 21.09 6.59 6.58
CA ALA A 228 20.09 5.90 7.37
C ALA A 228 20.67 4.70 8.12
N ARG A 229 20.06 4.35 9.25
CA ARG A 229 20.27 3.08 9.94
C ARG A 229 19.29 2.06 9.36
N ILE A 230 19.82 1.01 8.74
CA ILE A 230 19.03 -0.04 8.09
C ILE A 230 18.78 -1.15 9.09
N GLN A 231 17.52 -1.56 9.20
CA GLN A 231 17.06 -2.53 10.21
C GLN A 231 16.38 -3.74 9.58
N ARG A 232 15.74 -3.55 8.42
CA ARG A 232 15.06 -4.62 7.71
C ARG A 232 15.08 -4.37 6.21
N VAL A 233 15.26 -5.44 5.44
CA VAL A 233 15.09 -5.43 3.99
C VAL A 233 14.03 -6.46 3.64
N VAL A 234 13.10 -6.11 2.76
CA VAL A 234 12.15 -7.06 2.16
C VAL A 234 12.42 -7.11 0.67
N LEU A 235 12.67 -8.31 0.16
CA LEU A 235 12.79 -8.59 -1.26
C LEU A 235 11.56 -9.38 -1.69
N GLN A 236 10.84 -8.92 -2.71
CA GLN A 236 9.84 -9.71 -3.41
C GLN A 236 10.44 -10.10 -4.76
N TRP A 237 10.96 -11.32 -4.83
CA TRP A 237 11.56 -11.83 -6.06
C TRP A 237 10.53 -12.33 -7.07
N ASP A 238 10.92 -12.26 -8.33
CA ASP A 238 10.39 -13.09 -9.40
C ASP A 238 10.96 -14.53 -9.31
N PRO A 239 10.39 -15.55 -9.98
CA PRO A 239 11.03 -16.88 -10.07
C PRO A 239 12.48 -16.86 -10.60
N ALA A 240 12.89 -15.81 -11.31
CA ALA A 240 14.30 -15.49 -11.60
C ALA A 240 14.95 -14.71 -10.43
N TYR A 241 15.43 -15.44 -9.41
CA TYR A 241 15.96 -14.88 -8.16
C TYR A 241 17.43 -15.24 -7.91
N ALA A 242 18.02 -14.67 -6.85
CA ALA A 242 19.37 -15.02 -6.40
C ALA A 242 19.37 -16.14 -5.34
N THR A 243 20.06 -17.25 -5.61
CA THR A 243 20.34 -18.27 -4.58
C THR A 243 21.48 -17.83 -3.66
N ALA A 244 22.45 -17.07 -4.18
CA ALA A 244 23.48 -16.44 -3.37
C ALA A 244 23.50 -14.93 -3.61
N TYR A 245 23.42 -14.15 -2.53
CA TYR A 245 23.45 -12.69 -2.60
C TYR A 245 23.90 -12.05 -1.28
N GLN A 246 24.22 -10.77 -1.36
CA GLN A 246 24.54 -9.91 -0.23
C GLN A 246 23.62 -8.69 -0.22
N ILE A 247 23.28 -8.21 0.99
CA ILE A 247 22.80 -6.84 1.14
C ILE A 247 23.98 -6.00 1.62
N GLN A 248 24.26 -4.92 0.91
CA GLN A 248 25.38 -4.05 1.17
C GLN A 248 24.92 -2.61 1.38
N VAL A 249 25.66 -1.87 2.19
CA VAL A 249 25.47 -0.43 2.40
C VAL A 249 26.70 0.34 1.96
N SER A 250 26.50 1.60 1.59
CA SER A 250 27.57 2.52 1.24
C SER A 250 27.21 3.96 1.64
N ALA A 251 28.21 4.75 2.01
CA ALA A 251 28.03 6.18 2.25
C ALA A 251 28.06 7.00 0.95
N ASP A 252 28.78 6.52 -0.08
CA ASP A 252 29.13 7.26 -1.29
C ASP A 252 28.70 6.58 -2.60
N GLY A 253 28.17 5.35 -2.52
CA GLY A 253 27.77 4.54 -3.66
C GLY A 253 28.91 3.76 -4.33
N ASN A 254 30.15 3.89 -3.83
CA ASN A 254 31.35 3.28 -4.40
C ASN A 254 31.99 2.25 -3.46
N ALA A 255 32.18 2.60 -2.19
CA ALA A 255 32.74 1.71 -1.19
C ALA A 255 31.60 0.98 -0.46
N TRP A 256 31.52 -0.35 -0.62
CA TRP A 256 30.40 -1.16 -0.14
C TRP A 256 30.81 -2.06 1.02
N THR A 257 29.96 -2.13 2.05
CA THR A 257 30.09 -3.03 3.20
C THR A 257 28.89 -3.96 3.27
N SER A 258 29.13 -5.27 3.36
CA SER A 258 28.07 -6.26 3.52
C SER A 258 27.48 -6.25 4.92
N ILE A 259 26.15 -6.15 5.00
CA ILE A 259 25.35 -6.17 6.25
C ILE A 259 24.48 -7.42 6.35
N TYR A 260 24.43 -8.21 5.28
CA TYR A 260 23.83 -9.53 5.20
C TYR A 260 24.46 -10.32 4.05
N SER A 261 24.51 -11.64 4.17
CA SER A 261 24.93 -12.54 3.09
C SER A 261 24.23 -13.89 3.23
N THR A 262 23.88 -14.50 2.10
CA THR A 262 23.34 -15.85 2.05
C THR A 262 23.79 -16.57 0.78
N THR A 263 23.85 -17.90 0.85
CA THR A 263 24.03 -18.80 -0.30
C THR A 263 22.84 -19.74 -0.47
N ALA A 264 21.75 -19.49 0.27
CA ALA A 264 20.54 -20.30 0.29
C ALA A 264 19.28 -19.42 0.18
N GLY A 265 19.35 -18.37 -0.64
CA GLY A 265 18.21 -17.56 -1.03
C GLY A 265 17.09 -18.44 -1.60
N ARG A 266 15.85 -18.15 -1.23
CA ARG A 266 14.68 -19.00 -1.54
C ARG A 266 13.78 -18.43 -2.64
N GLY A 267 14.01 -17.18 -3.04
CA GLY A 267 13.11 -16.46 -3.93
C GLY A 267 11.82 -16.02 -3.24
N PHE A 268 10.83 -15.60 -4.02
CA PHE A 268 9.58 -15.01 -3.54
C PHE A 268 9.79 -13.92 -2.47
N LYS A 269 8.95 -13.84 -1.45
CA LYS A 269 9.10 -12.86 -0.36
C LYS A 269 10.16 -13.30 0.65
N GLU A 270 11.25 -12.56 0.73
CA GLU A 270 12.27 -12.70 1.76
C GLU A 270 12.29 -11.45 2.66
N THR A 271 12.03 -11.64 3.96
CA THR A 271 12.18 -10.58 4.97
C THR A 271 13.45 -10.82 5.77
N LEU A 272 14.39 -9.88 5.65
CA LEU A 272 15.72 -9.96 6.21
C LEU A 272 15.84 -8.98 7.37
N THR A 273 16.25 -9.47 8.53
CA THR A 273 16.70 -8.59 9.63
C THR A 273 18.17 -8.27 9.39
N VAL A 274 18.50 -6.99 9.28
CA VAL A 274 19.86 -6.53 8.96
C VAL A 274 20.24 -5.39 9.90
N SER A 275 21.54 -5.11 10.02
CA SER A 275 22.01 -3.97 10.79
C SER A 275 23.19 -3.33 10.07
N GLY A 276 23.03 -2.06 9.69
CA GLY A 276 24.07 -1.30 9.02
C GLY A 276 23.70 0.17 8.88
N THR A 277 24.67 0.99 8.55
CA THR A 277 24.47 2.43 8.31
C THR A 277 25.01 2.81 6.95
N GLY A 278 24.23 3.54 6.16
CA GLY A 278 24.63 4.02 4.85
C GLY A 278 23.56 4.88 4.20
N ARG A 279 23.94 5.59 3.14
CA ARG A 279 23.02 6.34 2.28
C ARG A 279 22.50 5.46 1.14
N TYR A 280 23.37 4.59 0.62
CA TYR A 280 23.05 3.68 -0.45
C TYR A 280 22.90 2.27 0.10
N VAL A 281 21.93 1.53 -0.43
CA VAL A 281 21.72 0.11 -0.11
C VAL A 281 21.60 -0.66 -1.42
N ARG A 282 22.28 -1.79 -1.55
CA ARG A 282 22.17 -2.64 -2.74
C ARG A 282 21.98 -4.11 -2.42
N MET A 283 21.25 -4.79 -3.30
CA MET A 283 21.27 -6.23 -3.45
C MET A 283 22.39 -6.55 -4.45
N TYR A 284 23.35 -7.38 -4.04
CA TYR A 284 24.47 -7.85 -4.86
C TYR A 284 24.37 -9.37 -5.02
N GLY A 285 23.84 -9.82 -6.14
CA GLY A 285 23.63 -11.23 -6.47
C GLY A 285 24.89 -11.86 -7.05
N THR A 286 25.26 -13.02 -6.53
CA THR A 286 26.47 -13.75 -6.91
C THR A 286 26.20 -15.14 -7.48
N ALA A 287 24.97 -15.65 -7.35
CA ALA A 287 24.52 -16.85 -8.04
C ALA A 287 23.01 -16.78 -8.30
N ARG A 288 22.60 -17.05 -9.54
CA ARG A 288 21.20 -17.10 -9.98
C ARG A 288 20.56 -18.46 -9.68
N SER A 289 19.25 -18.47 -9.52
CA SER A 289 18.47 -19.69 -9.30
C SER A 289 18.33 -20.56 -10.55
N ASN A 290 18.45 -19.97 -11.73
CA ASN A 290 18.28 -20.64 -13.01
C ASN A 290 19.04 -19.89 -14.12
N GLY A 291 18.81 -20.25 -15.38
CA GLY A 291 19.49 -19.66 -16.54
C GLY A 291 19.11 -18.22 -16.89
N TYR A 292 18.03 -17.69 -16.29
CA TYR A 292 17.63 -16.30 -16.43
C TYR A 292 18.49 -15.38 -15.54
N GLY A 293 18.31 -14.07 -15.66
CA GLY A 293 18.97 -13.06 -14.83
C GLY A 293 18.35 -12.90 -13.44
N TYR A 294 18.53 -11.72 -12.85
CA TYR A 294 17.88 -11.35 -11.59
C TYR A 294 16.64 -10.50 -11.86
N SER A 295 15.55 -10.73 -11.12
CA SER A 295 14.39 -9.85 -11.14
C SER A 295 13.70 -9.74 -9.78
N ILE A 296 13.36 -8.50 -9.42
CA ILE A 296 12.76 -8.12 -8.14
C ILE A 296 11.56 -7.22 -8.41
N TYR A 297 10.38 -7.63 -7.94
CA TYR A 297 9.19 -6.79 -7.91
C TYR A 297 9.38 -5.64 -6.91
N GLU A 298 9.81 -5.96 -5.68
CA GLU A 298 9.98 -4.96 -4.63
C GLU A 298 11.29 -5.16 -3.86
N PHE A 299 12.06 -4.08 -3.69
CA PHE A 299 13.22 -4.00 -2.82
C PHE A 299 12.99 -2.91 -1.77
N GLN A 300 12.37 -3.33 -0.68
CA GLN A 300 11.96 -2.44 0.39
C GLN A 300 13.02 -2.36 1.48
N VAL A 301 13.54 -1.15 1.72
CA VAL A 301 14.53 -0.88 2.77
C VAL A 301 13.85 -0.15 3.91
N TYR A 302 13.84 -0.76 5.09
CA TYR A 302 13.26 -0.18 6.30
C TYR A 302 14.32 0.22 7.32
N GLY A 303 14.11 1.36 7.96
CA GLY A 303 15.05 1.90 8.92
C GLY A 303 14.66 3.26 9.48
N THR A 304 15.60 3.90 10.16
CA THR A 304 15.49 5.26 10.69
C THR A 304 16.51 6.20 10.03
N GLY A 305 16.20 7.49 9.93
CA GLY A 305 17.02 8.45 9.19
C GLY A 305 16.68 8.45 7.71
N GLY A 306 17.66 8.70 6.84
CA GLY A 306 17.42 8.87 5.41
C GLY A 306 16.55 10.10 5.10
N ASN A 307 15.94 10.12 3.93
CA ASN A 307 14.97 11.13 3.54
C ASN A 307 13.66 10.47 3.09
N PRO A 308 12.92 9.76 3.97
CA PRO A 308 11.78 8.93 3.55
C PRO A 308 10.66 9.73 2.88
N THR A 309 10.05 9.13 1.88
CA THR A 309 8.80 9.63 1.28
C THR A 309 7.63 8.96 2.01
N PRO A 310 6.61 9.69 2.50
CA PRO A 310 5.42 9.07 3.06
C PRO A 310 4.71 8.18 2.03
N LEU A 311 4.28 6.99 2.45
CA LEU A 311 3.43 6.15 1.63
C LEU A 311 2.03 6.78 1.49
N PRO A 312 1.35 6.58 0.35
CA PRO A 312 -0.06 6.89 0.24
C PRO A 312 -0.86 6.14 1.34
N PRO A 313 -1.85 6.78 1.97
CA PRO A 313 -2.70 6.10 2.93
C PRO A 313 -3.51 5.01 2.23
N GLN A 314 -3.60 3.83 2.84
CA GLN A 314 -4.51 2.77 2.41
C GLN A 314 -5.86 2.92 3.11
N PRO A 315 -6.97 2.49 2.49
CA PRO A 315 -8.26 2.38 3.17
C PRO A 315 -8.15 1.47 4.40
N ALA A 316 -8.95 1.74 5.43
CA ALA A 316 -9.02 0.86 6.59
C ALA A 316 -9.64 -0.50 6.21
N ASP A 317 -9.19 -1.57 6.88
CA ASP A 317 -9.81 -2.88 6.74
C ASP A 317 -11.29 -2.83 7.16
N PRO A 318 -12.22 -3.40 6.38
CA PRO A 318 -13.59 -3.62 6.82
C PRO A 318 -13.63 -4.62 7.99
N VAL A 319 -14.66 -4.50 8.83
CA VAL A 319 -14.94 -5.50 9.87
C VAL A 319 -15.93 -6.51 9.32
N PHE A 320 -15.57 -7.79 9.30
CA PHE A 320 -16.47 -8.85 8.84
C PHE A 320 -17.32 -9.46 9.99
N PRO A 321 -18.60 -9.78 9.75
CA PRO A 321 -19.33 -9.56 8.50
C PRO A 321 -19.59 -8.07 8.25
N ALA A 322 -19.30 -7.60 7.04
CA ALA A 322 -19.55 -6.21 6.65
C ALA A 322 -21.06 -6.04 6.42
N THR A 323 -21.69 -5.10 7.15
CA THR A 323 -23.15 -4.94 7.15
C THR A 323 -23.63 -3.64 6.50
N ARG A 324 -22.76 -2.65 6.30
CA ARG A 324 -23.17 -1.37 5.71
C ARG A 324 -23.20 -1.51 4.19
N LEU A 325 -24.39 -1.60 3.60
CA LEU A 325 -24.56 -1.59 2.15
C LEU A 325 -24.08 -0.24 1.58
N VAL A 326 -23.11 -0.27 0.67
CA VAL A 326 -22.54 0.93 0.04
C VAL A 326 -22.94 1.06 -1.43
N TRP A 327 -23.28 -0.05 -2.09
CA TRP A 327 -23.77 -0.05 -3.45
C TRP A 327 -24.59 -1.32 -3.70
N SER A 328 -25.66 -1.23 -4.49
CA SER A 328 -26.38 -2.40 -4.98
C SER A 328 -27.11 -2.15 -6.29
N ASP A 329 -27.42 -3.25 -6.96
CA ASP A 329 -28.48 -3.31 -7.94
C ASP A 329 -29.38 -4.52 -7.70
N GLU A 330 -30.66 -4.25 -7.48
CA GLU A 330 -31.73 -5.24 -7.25
C GLU A 330 -32.53 -5.49 -8.55
N PHE A 331 -32.06 -4.94 -9.67
CA PHE A 331 -32.59 -5.13 -11.02
C PHE A 331 -34.11 -4.93 -11.16
N SER A 332 -34.66 -4.03 -10.34
CA SER A 332 -36.07 -3.64 -10.39
C SER A 332 -36.38 -2.91 -11.70
N GLY A 333 -37.46 -3.30 -12.36
CA GLY A 333 -37.94 -2.62 -13.58
C GLY A 333 -38.96 -3.48 -14.31
N ALA A 334 -39.59 -2.91 -15.35
CA ALA A 334 -40.57 -3.65 -16.15
C ALA A 334 -39.89 -4.75 -16.99
N ALA A 335 -40.64 -5.83 -17.28
CA ALA A 335 -40.19 -6.90 -18.16
C ALA A 335 -39.76 -6.35 -19.53
N GLY A 336 -38.60 -6.79 -20.02
CA GLY A 336 -37.96 -6.28 -21.24
C GLY A 336 -37.20 -4.97 -21.06
N GLY A 337 -37.26 -4.34 -19.88
CA GLY A 337 -36.46 -3.18 -19.51
C GLY A 337 -34.96 -3.48 -19.56
N LYS A 338 -34.13 -2.43 -19.55
CA LYS A 338 -32.66 -2.54 -19.59
C LYS A 338 -32.05 -2.23 -18.22
N PRO A 339 -30.83 -2.73 -17.95
CA PRO A 339 -30.10 -2.35 -16.73
C PRO A 339 -29.94 -0.84 -16.62
N ASP A 340 -29.87 -0.33 -15.39
CA ASP A 340 -29.71 1.10 -15.12
C ASP A 340 -28.37 1.61 -15.70
N PRO A 341 -28.38 2.50 -16.72
CA PRO A 341 -27.16 3.02 -17.33
C PRO A 341 -26.36 3.94 -16.38
N ALA A 342 -26.95 4.41 -15.28
CA ALA A 342 -26.22 5.13 -14.23
C ALA A 342 -25.35 4.19 -13.38
N LYS A 343 -25.63 2.88 -13.43
CA LYS A 343 -24.87 1.84 -12.71
C LYS A 343 -24.01 0.99 -13.64
N TRP A 344 -24.50 0.70 -14.84
CA TRP A 344 -23.87 -0.28 -15.72
C TRP A 344 -23.58 0.28 -17.10
N ARG A 345 -22.36 -0.01 -17.58
CA ARG A 345 -21.93 0.19 -18.95
C ARG A 345 -21.96 -1.14 -19.69
N VAL A 346 -22.45 -1.11 -20.93
CA VAL A 346 -22.36 -2.24 -21.87
C VAL A 346 -20.94 -2.35 -22.42
N ASP A 347 -20.45 -3.57 -22.57
CA ASP A 347 -19.12 -3.84 -23.11
C ASP A 347 -19.20 -4.71 -24.39
N PRO A 348 -19.55 -4.11 -25.53
CA PRO A 348 -19.77 -4.85 -26.78
C PRO A 348 -18.44 -5.25 -27.43
N GLY A 349 -18.48 -6.28 -28.26
CA GLY A 349 -17.32 -6.76 -29.01
C GLY A 349 -17.10 -8.27 -28.91
N THR A 350 -15.93 -8.73 -29.33
CA THR A 350 -15.54 -10.14 -29.22
C THR A 350 -14.85 -10.42 -27.89
N GLY A 351 -14.94 -11.66 -27.42
CA GLY A 351 -14.16 -12.11 -26.26
C GLY A 351 -12.67 -12.24 -26.54
N GLN A 352 -11.89 -12.51 -25.48
CA GLN A 352 -10.43 -12.41 -25.47
C GLN A 352 -9.78 -13.81 -25.43
N ASN A 353 -10.54 -14.85 -25.07
CA ASN A 353 -10.03 -16.18 -24.78
C ASN A 353 -10.48 -17.22 -25.81
N ASN A 354 -10.39 -16.87 -27.11
CA ASN A 354 -10.94 -17.64 -28.23
C ASN A 354 -12.46 -17.92 -28.13
N GLU A 355 -13.15 -17.07 -27.37
CA GLU A 355 -14.60 -17.02 -27.29
C GLU A 355 -15.23 -16.74 -28.66
N VAL A 356 -16.42 -17.30 -28.91
CA VAL A 356 -17.10 -17.25 -30.22
C VAL A 356 -18.36 -16.38 -30.25
N GLN A 357 -18.78 -15.78 -29.13
CA GLN A 357 -19.85 -14.79 -29.13
C GLN A 357 -19.39 -13.41 -29.61
N TYR A 358 -20.36 -12.64 -30.09
CA TYR A 358 -20.31 -11.18 -30.11
C TYR A 358 -21.17 -10.63 -28.97
N TYR A 359 -20.57 -9.91 -28.03
CA TYR A 359 -21.29 -9.15 -27.02
C TYR A 359 -21.99 -7.96 -27.69
N THR A 360 -23.31 -7.89 -27.57
CA THR A 360 -24.12 -6.86 -28.26
C THR A 360 -24.32 -5.60 -27.43
N ASN A 361 -24.71 -4.53 -28.10
CA ASN A 361 -25.10 -3.28 -27.46
C ASN A 361 -26.53 -3.37 -26.90
N ASN A 362 -26.70 -4.09 -25.79
CA ASN A 362 -27.95 -4.28 -25.03
C ASN A 362 -29.05 -5.17 -25.64
N GLU A 363 -28.81 -5.87 -26.75
CA GLU A 363 -29.84 -6.75 -27.35
C GLU A 363 -30.01 -8.08 -26.62
N ASN A 364 -28.97 -8.51 -25.90
CA ASN A 364 -28.87 -9.78 -25.19
C ASN A 364 -29.06 -9.65 -23.67
N VAL A 365 -29.60 -8.53 -23.20
CA VAL A 365 -29.88 -8.30 -21.78
C VAL A 365 -31.28 -7.71 -21.58
N SER A 366 -31.96 -8.15 -20.54
CA SER A 366 -33.26 -7.59 -20.15
C SER A 366 -33.57 -7.84 -18.68
N LEU A 367 -34.42 -7.00 -18.11
CA LEU A 367 -35.08 -7.27 -16.83
C LEU A 367 -36.30 -8.17 -17.07
N ASP A 368 -36.60 -9.07 -16.13
CA ASP A 368 -37.73 -10.01 -16.25
C ASP A 368 -39.07 -9.44 -15.75
N GLY A 369 -39.05 -8.29 -15.05
CA GLY A 369 -40.23 -7.70 -14.42
C GLY A 369 -40.40 -7.99 -12.93
N ASN A 370 -39.60 -8.91 -12.37
CA ASN A 370 -39.68 -9.38 -10.99
C ASN A 370 -38.37 -9.19 -10.20
N GLY A 371 -37.50 -8.28 -10.67
CA GLY A 371 -36.22 -8.00 -10.00
C GLY A 371 -35.07 -8.89 -10.45
N VAL A 372 -35.18 -9.56 -11.61
CA VAL A 372 -34.10 -10.40 -12.14
C VAL A 372 -33.56 -9.82 -13.44
N LEU A 373 -32.24 -9.65 -13.49
CA LEU A 373 -31.48 -9.42 -14.70
C LEU A 373 -31.26 -10.73 -15.46
N VAL A 374 -31.52 -10.71 -16.77
CA VAL A 374 -31.35 -11.86 -17.66
C VAL A 374 -30.31 -11.53 -18.73
N LEU A 375 -29.17 -12.23 -18.71
CA LEU A 375 -28.20 -12.24 -19.80
C LEU A 375 -28.49 -13.46 -20.67
N GLU A 376 -28.73 -13.25 -21.96
CA GLU A 376 -29.17 -14.30 -22.90
C GLU A 376 -28.16 -14.50 -24.03
N ALA A 377 -27.53 -15.67 -24.05
CA ALA A 377 -26.76 -16.13 -25.20
C ALA A 377 -27.69 -16.70 -26.28
N ARG A 378 -27.49 -16.31 -27.54
CA ARG A 378 -28.31 -16.75 -28.70
C ARG A 378 -27.43 -17.28 -29.81
N ARG A 379 -27.97 -18.22 -30.60
CA ARG A 379 -27.45 -18.52 -31.94
C ARG A 379 -28.03 -17.50 -32.91
N GLN A 380 -27.29 -16.41 -33.11
CA GLN A 380 -27.68 -15.27 -33.92
C GLN A 380 -26.41 -14.66 -34.51
N THR A 381 -26.41 -14.40 -35.82
CA THR A 381 -25.26 -13.77 -36.47
C THR A 381 -25.20 -12.28 -36.16
N ALA A 382 -24.10 -11.81 -35.56
CA ALA A 382 -23.80 -10.39 -35.37
C ALA A 382 -22.29 -10.18 -35.23
N GLY A 383 -21.78 -9.02 -35.68
CA GLY A 383 -20.36 -8.66 -35.51
C GLY A 383 -19.37 -9.68 -36.08
N GLY A 384 -19.76 -10.41 -37.13
CA GLY A 384 -18.93 -11.47 -37.73
C GLY A 384 -18.86 -12.79 -36.95
N ARG A 385 -19.75 -13.00 -35.98
CA ARG A 385 -19.85 -14.22 -35.15
C ARG A 385 -21.23 -14.86 -35.29
N ASP A 386 -21.32 -16.16 -35.03
CA ASP A 386 -22.57 -16.94 -35.11
C ASP A 386 -23.39 -16.96 -33.82
N TYR A 387 -22.83 -16.41 -32.74
CA TYR A 387 -23.46 -16.34 -31.44
C TYR A 387 -23.43 -14.90 -30.93
N THR A 388 -24.48 -14.51 -30.21
CA THR A 388 -24.52 -13.25 -29.48
C THR A 388 -24.69 -13.51 -27.99
N SER A 389 -24.18 -12.59 -27.16
CA SER A 389 -24.41 -12.61 -25.72
C SER A 389 -24.25 -11.20 -25.14
N HIS A 390 -24.12 -11.09 -23.82
CA HIS A 390 -23.94 -9.82 -23.14
C HIS A 390 -22.78 -9.83 -22.13
N ARG A 391 -22.09 -8.67 -22.05
CA ARG A 391 -21.11 -8.31 -21.03
C ARG A 391 -21.38 -6.87 -20.61
N MET A 392 -21.35 -6.63 -19.31
CA MET A 392 -21.57 -5.31 -18.72
C MET A 392 -20.67 -5.13 -17.50
N ASN A 393 -20.36 -3.87 -17.18
CA ASN A 393 -19.45 -3.54 -16.10
C ASN A 393 -19.78 -2.21 -15.41
N THR A 394 -19.20 -1.98 -14.24
CA THR A 394 -19.35 -0.72 -13.48
C THR A 394 -18.19 0.26 -13.66
N GLY A 395 -17.35 0.08 -14.69
CA GLY A 395 -16.06 0.77 -14.82
C GLY A 395 -16.12 2.29 -14.84
N ASN A 396 -17.22 2.90 -15.25
CA ASN A 396 -17.37 4.37 -15.25
C ASN A 396 -18.27 4.91 -14.14
N THR A 397 -18.80 4.03 -13.27
CA THR A 397 -19.92 4.34 -12.38
C THR A 397 -19.63 3.98 -10.93
N PHE A 398 -18.99 2.84 -10.69
CA PHE A 398 -18.72 2.35 -9.34
C PHE A 398 -17.45 1.51 -9.30
N HIS A 399 -16.54 1.88 -8.40
CA HIS A 399 -15.34 1.13 -8.04
C HIS A 399 -15.35 0.85 -6.54
N VAL A 400 -14.71 -0.24 -6.14
CA VAL A 400 -14.57 -0.63 -4.73
C VAL A 400 -13.15 -1.09 -4.44
N GLN A 401 -12.66 -0.76 -3.25
CA GLN A 401 -11.51 -1.41 -2.63
C GLN A 401 -11.95 -1.92 -1.26
N TYR A 402 -11.75 -3.21 -1.04
CA TYR A 402 -12.18 -3.96 0.17
C TYR A 402 -13.69 -3.98 0.41
N GLY A 403 -14.11 -4.93 1.24
CA GLY A 403 -15.50 -5.13 1.66
C GLY A 403 -16.01 -6.52 1.31
N ARG A 404 -17.32 -6.67 1.34
CA ARG A 404 -18.02 -7.86 0.86
C ARG A 404 -18.69 -7.54 -0.46
N ILE A 405 -18.31 -8.24 -1.52
CA ILE A 405 -18.90 -8.14 -2.86
C ILE A 405 -19.66 -9.43 -3.11
N GLU A 406 -20.96 -9.35 -3.41
CA GLU A 406 -21.77 -10.54 -3.65
C GLU A 406 -22.79 -10.38 -4.78
N ALA A 407 -23.11 -11.49 -5.44
CA ALA A 407 -24.19 -11.57 -6.41
C ALA A 407 -24.97 -12.87 -6.22
N ARG A 408 -26.29 -12.82 -6.42
CA ARG A 408 -27.15 -14.01 -6.40
C ARG A 408 -27.48 -14.42 -7.83
N VAL A 409 -26.92 -15.55 -8.26
CA VAL A 409 -26.86 -15.95 -9.67
C VAL A 409 -27.38 -17.37 -9.86
N LYS A 410 -28.16 -17.58 -10.92
CA LYS A 410 -28.47 -18.91 -11.49
C LYS A 410 -27.83 -19.03 -12.86
N VAL A 411 -26.98 -20.05 -13.05
CA VAL A 411 -26.16 -20.24 -14.25
C VAL A 411 -26.85 -21.16 -15.29
N PRO A 412 -26.58 -21.00 -16.60
CA PRO A 412 -27.04 -21.96 -17.60
C PRO A 412 -26.19 -23.23 -17.64
N LYS A 413 -26.77 -24.33 -18.10
CA LYS A 413 -26.10 -25.61 -18.37
C LYS A 413 -26.00 -25.85 -19.87
N GLY A 414 -24.86 -26.37 -20.32
CA GLY A 414 -24.56 -26.64 -21.73
C GLY A 414 -23.08 -26.48 -22.03
N ASN A 415 -22.52 -27.38 -22.83
CA ASN A 415 -21.09 -27.31 -23.18
C ASN A 415 -20.76 -25.97 -23.88
N GLY A 416 -19.56 -25.45 -23.64
CA GLY A 416 -19.14 -24.16 -24.18
C GLY A 416 -19.75 -22.91 -23.52
N LEU A 417 -20.73 -23.00 -22.62
CA LEU A 417 -21.23 -21.83 -21.89
C LEU A 417 -20.30 -21.48 -20.72
N TRP A 418 -20.05 -20.19 -20.51
CA TRP A 418 -19.15 -19.70 -19.47
C TRP A 418 -19.69 -18.40 -18.82
N PRO A 419 -20.66 -18.52 -17.90
CA PRO A 419 -21.08 -17.42 -17.02
C PRO A 419 -19.97 -17.03 -16.05
N ALA A 420 -19.82 -15.72 -15.82
CA ALA A 420 -18.86 -15.19 -14.86
C ALA A 420 -19.40 -13.97 -14.09
N PHE A 421 -19.02 -13.87 -12.82
CA PHE A 421 -19.11 -12.69 -11.97
C PHE A 421 -17.74 -12.41 -11.36
N TRP A 422 -17.15 -11.29 -11.76
CA TRP A 422 -15.73 -11.04 -11.57
C TRP A 422 -15.44 -9.54 -11.52
N MET A 423 -14.18 -9.19 -11.27
CA MET A 423 -13.74 -7.83 -11.07
C MET A 423 -12.41 -7.59 -11.78
N MET A 424 -12.21 -6.36 -12.26
CA MET A 424 -10.98 -5.93 -12.93
C MET A 424 -10.46 -4.65 -12.26
N GLY A 425 -9.14 -4.53 -12.09
CA GLY A 425 -8.52 -3.31 -11.56
C GLY A 425 -8.93 -2.07 -12.36
N ALA A 426 -9.35 -1.02 -11.66
CA ALA A 426 -9.88 0.21 -12.27
C ALA A 426 -8.83 1.01 -13.06
N ASP A 427 -7.56 0.84 -12.75
CA ASP A 427 -6.43 1.39 -13.48
C ASP A 427 -6.29 0.82 -14.90
N PHE A 428 -6.94 -0.32 -15.22
CA PHE A 428 -7.11 -0.80 -16.59
C PHE A 428 -7.74 0.28 -17.50
N LEU A 429 -8.70 1.02 -16.98
CA LEU A 429 -9.41 2.10 -17.71
C LEU A 429 -8.51 3.31 -17.97
N THR A 430 -7.38 3.40 -17.29
CA THR A 430 -6.37 4.45 -17.47
C THR A 430 -5.18 4.00 -18.32
N GLY A 431 -5.23 2.79 -18.88
CA GLY A 431 -4.23 2.26 -19.80
C GLY A 431 -3.26 1.25 -19.17
N ARG A 432 -3.43 0.85 -17.90
CA ARG A 432 -2.63 -0.22 -17.31
C ARG A 432 -3.01 -1.57 -17.93
N PRO A 433 -2.09 -2.30 -18.56
CA PRO A 433 -2.46 -3.52 -19.27
C PRO A 433 -2.73 -4.68 -18.32
N TRP A 434 -3.58 -5.61 -18.75
CA TRP A 434 -3.69 -6.92 -18.11
C TRP A 434 -2.39 -7.72 -18.31
N PRO A 435 -1.91 -8.49 -17.30
CA PRO A 435 -2.51 -8.72 -15.98
C PRO A 435 -2.05 -7.75 -14.88
N TYR A 436 -1.36 -6.65 -15.21
CA TYR A 436 -0.76 -5.74 -14.23
C TYR A 436 -1.80 -4.98 -13.40
N ASN A 437 -2.99 -4.77 -13.94
CA ASN A 437 -4.11 -4.16 -13.21
C ASN A 437 -4.81 -5.13 -12.24
N GLY A 438 -4.59 -6.44 -12.36
CA GLY A 438 -5.21 -7.47 -11.53
C GLY A 438 -6.66 -7.81 -11.89
N GLU A 439 -7.03 -9.07 -11.62
CA GLU A 439 -8.36 -9.65 -11.86
C GLU A 439 -8.77 -10.53 -10.68
N ILE A 440 -10.04 -10.43 -10.26
CA ILE A 440 -10.63 -11.22 -9.17
C ILE A 440 -11.89 -11.89 -9.70
N ASP A 441 -11.82 -13.20 -9.91
CA ASP A 441 -12.93 -14.03 -10.34
C ASP A 441 -13.66 -14.58 -9.12
N ILE A 442 -14.81 -13.98 -8.78
CA ILE A 442 -15.64 -14.42 -7.66
C ILE A 442 -16.33 -15.73 -8.03
N MET A 443 -16.86 -15.79 -9.26
CA MET A 443 -17.54 -16.97 -9.80
C MET A 443 -17.22 -17.12 -11.28
N GLU A 444 -16.73 -18.31 -11.63
CA GLU A 444 -16.81 -18.85 -12.98
C GLU A 444 -17.37 -20.27 -12.92
N VAL A 445 -18.26 -20.59 -13.86
CA VAL A 445 -18.82 -21.94 -14.01
C VAL A 445 -18.73 -22.35 -15.47
N LEU A 446 -18.30 -23.58 -15.73
CA LEU A 446 -18.25 -24.12 -17.08
C LEU A 446 -19.51 -24.94 -17.31
N GLY A 447 -20.34 -24.54 -18.27
CA GLY A 447 -21.68 -25.11 -18.46
C GLY A 447 -21.70 -26.61 -18.77
N ARG A 448 -20.55 -27.20 -19.18
CA ARG A 448 -20.38 -28.65 -19.32
C ARG A 448 -20.47 -29.42 -18.00
N ASN A 449 -20.15 -28.77 -16.87
CA ASN A 449 -20.25 -29.33 -15.54
C ASN A 449 -20.62 -28.25 -14.52
N THR A 450 -21.92 -28.06 -14.32
CA THR A 450 -22.49 -27.09 -13.38
C THR A 450 -22.43 -27.54 -11.92
N SER A 451 -21.83 -28.69 -11.62
CA SER A 451 -21.50 -29.14 -10.26
C SER A 451 -20.04 -28.85 -9.89
N GLU A 452 -19.33 -28.07 -10.70
CA GLU A 452 -18.01 -27.52 -10.40
C GLU A 452 -18.01 -26.01 -10.63
N ALA A 453 -17.21 -25.29 -9.83
CA ALA A 453 -17.01 -23.85 -9.97
C ALA A 453 -15.56 -23.47 -9.66
N TYR A 454 -15.20 -22.26 -10.06
CA TYR A 454 -13.87 -21.70 -9.93
C TYR A 454 -13.95 -20.31 -9.31
N SER A 455 -12.98 -20.01 -8.44
CA SER A 455 -12.67 -18.66 -7.99
C SER A 455 -11.17 -18.46 -8.12
N THR A 456 -10.75 -17.39 -8.78
CA THR A 456 -9.38 -17.24 -9.29
C THR A 456 -8.90 -15.80 -9.13
N LEU A 457 -7.60 -15.65 -8.91
CA LEU A 457 -6.90 -14.36 -8.92
C LEU A 457 -5.88 -14.36 -10.05
N HIS A 458 -5.82 -13.28 -10.82
CA HIS A 458 -4.79 -13.09 -11.85
C HIS A 458 -3.94 -11.84 -11.59
N ALA A 459 -2.62 -12.02 -11.73
CA ALA A 459 -1.58 -10.99 -11.59
C ALA A 459 -0.37 -11.32 -12.49
N PRO A 460 0.60 -10.42 -12.71
CA PRO A 460 1.76 -10.68 -13.57
C PRO A 460 2.50 -11.99 -13.28
N ALA A 461 2.64 -12.35 -11.99
CA ALA A 461 3.33 -13.58 -11.58
C ALA A 461 2.46 -14.85 -11.64
N TYR A 462 1.13 -14.72 -11.72
CA TYR A 462 0.18 -15.84 -11.70
C TYR A 462 -1.09 -15.45 -12.48
N ASN A 463 -1.14 -15.74 -13.77
CA ASN A 463 -2.26 -15.37 -14.65
C ASN A 463 -2.57 -16.45 -15.69
N GLY A 464 -3.66 -16.26 -16.44
CA GLY A 464 -4.15 -17.25 -17.40
C GLY A 464 -4.34 -18.62 -16.75
N ALA A 465 -3.84 -19.67 -17.39
CA ALA A 465 -3.91 -21.04 -16.86
C ALA A 465 -3.13 -21.24 -15.53
N ALA A 466 -2.25 -20.31 -15.16
CA ALA A 466 -1.50 -20.31 -13.91
C ALA A 466 -2.08 -19.34 -12.86
N GLY A 467 -3.33 -18.89 -13.03
CA GLY A 467 -4.05 -18.09 -12.03
C GLY A 467 -4.06 -18.76 -10.65
N TYR A 468 -4.05 -17.95 -9.59
CA TYR A 468 -4.09 -18.45 -8.23
C TYR A 468 -5.54 -18.61 -7.79
N GLY A 469 -6.05 -19.84 -7.89
CA GLY A 469 -7.44 -20.13 -7.63
C GLY A 469 -7.68 -21.55 -7.16
N LEU A 470 -8.95 -21.86 -6.96
CA LEU A 470 -9.40 -23.20 -6.60
C LEU A 470 -10.59 -23.61 -7.47
N LYS A 471 -10.50 -24.82 -8.03
CA LYS A 471 -11.67 -25.55 -8.53
C LYS A 471 -12.29 -26.34 -7.38
N TYR A 472 -13.60 -26.22 -7.19
CA TYR A 472 -14.31 -26.93 -6.13
C TYR A 472 -15.62 -27.55 -6.63
N ALA A 473 -15.98 -28.69 -6.03
CA ALA A 473 -17.24 -29.38 -6.28
C ALA A 473 -18.39 -28.75 -5.48
N THR A 474 -19.58 -28.79 -6.04
CA THR A 474 -20.79 -28.18 -5.46
C THR A 474 -22.06 -28.90 -5.96
N VAL A 475 -23.22 -28.42 -5.53
CA VAL A 475 -24.53 -28.80 -6.09
C VAL A 475 -24.62 -28.40 -7.58
N ASP A 476 -25.59 -28.92 -8.32
CA ASP A 476 -25.83 -28.45 -9.70
C ASP A 476 -26.36 -26.99 -9.67
N LEU A 477 -25.46 -26.04 -9.92
CA LEU A 477 -25.69 -24.59 -9.88
C LEU A 477 -26.69 -24.09 -10.92
N SER A 478 -27.07 -24.94 -11.88
CA SER A 478 -28.09 -24.59 -12.89
C SER A 478 -29.52 -24.80 -12.39
N GLN A 479 -29.70 -25.45 -11.24
CA GLN A 479 -31.04 -25.79 -10.74
C GLN A 479 -31.67 -24.62 -10.00
N ASP A 480 -30.90 -23.85 -9.24
CA ASP A 480 -31.39 -22.74 -8.42
C ASP A 480 -30.43 -21.54 -8.44
N PHE A 481 -30.85 -20.43 -7.83
CA PHE A 481 -30.01 -19.28 -7.55
C PHE A 481 -29.12 -19.55 -6.34
N HIS A 482 -27.85 -19.18 -6.47
CA HIS A 482 -26.84 -19.30 -5.43
C HIS A 482 -26.17 -17.94 -5.17
N VAL A 483 -25.78 -17.68 -3.92
CA VAL A 483 -25.11 -16.45 -3.51
C VAL A 483 -23.59 -16.65 -3.57
N TRP A 484 -22.94 -15.92 -4.46
CA TRP A 484 -21.49 -15.89 -4.62
C TRP A 484 -20.96 -14.65 -3.94
N ALA A 485 -19.90 -14.78 -3.13
CA ALA A 485 -19.32 -13.61 -2.47
C ALA A 485 -17.81 -13.68 -2.32
N ALA A 486 -17.18 -12.51 -2.29
CA ALA A 486 -15.81 -12.30 -1.86
C ALA A 486 -15.79 -11.33 -0.67
N GLU A 487 -15.16 -11.73 0.43
CA GLU A 487 -14.78 -10.85 1.55
C GLU A 487 -13.30 -10.51 1.41
N TRP A 488 -13.01 -9.24 1.12
CA TRP A 488 -11.70 -8.73 0.74
C TRP A 488 -11.24 -7.63 1.70
N ASP A 489 -10.03 -7.78 2.25
CA ASP A 489 -9.35 -6.78 3.08
C ASP A 489 -7.84 -6.74 2.72
N SER A 490 -7.04 -5.97 3.47
CA SER A 490 -5.59 -5.84 3.21
C SER A 490 -4.78 -7.11 3.45
N LYS A 491 -5.39 -8.17 4.03
CA LYS A 491 -4.75 -9.45 4.35
C LYS A 491 -5.09 -10.54 3.35
N GLY A 492 -6.13 -10.38 2.54
CA GLY A 492 -6.48 -11.36 1.52
C GLY A 492 -7.93 -11.32 1.08
N ILE A 493 -8.35 -12.38 0.39
CA ILE A 493 -9.72 -12.56 -0.10
C ILE A 493 -10.25 -13.94 0.32
N ARG A 494 -11.45 -13.97 0.90
CA ARG A 494 -12.20 -15.18 1.23
C ARG A 494 -13.42 -15.29 0.32
N PHE A 495 -13.54 -16.39 -0.40
CA PHE A 495 -14.62 -16.64 -1.35
C PHE A 495 -15.67 -17.57 -0.75
N PHE A 496 -16.94 -17.28 -1.01
CA PHE A 496 -18.08 -17.99 -0.45
C PHE A 496 -19.09 -18.37 -1.52
N LEU A 497 -19.70 -19.54 -1.34
CA LEU A 497 -20.90 -19.99 -2.05
C LEU A 497 -21.98 -20.31 -1.01
N ASP A 498 -23.13 -19.63 -1.09
CA ASP A 498 -24.24 -19.74 -0.14
C ASP A 498 -23.82 -19.57 1.33
N GLY A 499 -22.89 -18.65 1.58
CA GLY A 499 -22.32 -18.39 2.91
C GLY A 499 -21.29 -19.42 3.38
N ARG A 500 -21.05 -20.50 2.62
CA ARG A 500 -19.96 -21.45 2.90
C ARG A 500 -18.66 -20.95 2.28
N LEU A 501 -17.61 -20.84 3.09
CA LEU A 501 -16.26 -20.58 2.61
C LEU A 501 -15.79 -21.72 1.67
N VAL A 502 -15.38 -21.38 0.45
CA VAL A 502 -14.90 -22.33 -0.55
C VAL A 502 -13.41 -22.18 -0.84
N PHE A 503 -12.89 -20.96 -0.79
CA PHE A 503 -11.48 -20.67 -1.06
C PHE A 503 -11.01 -19.48 -0.22
N THR A 504 -9.75 -19.50 0.22
CA THR A 504 -9.08 -18.38 0.88
C THR A 504 -7.77 -18.11 0.17
N ALA A 505 -7.63 -16.91 -0.38
CA ALA A 505 -6.39 -16.37 -0.88
C ALA A 505 -5.79 -15.42 0.16
N ASP A 506 -4.96 -15.98 1.03
CA ASP A 506 -4.20 -15.23 2.03
C ASP A 506 -3.00 -14.53 1.38
N LYS A 507 -2.85 -13.23 1.60
CA LYS A 507 -1.81 -12.40 1.00
C LYS A 507 -0.41 -12.92 1.31
N ALA A 508 -0.13 -13.25 2.56
CA ALA A 508 1.20 -13.73 2.96
C ALA A 508 1.54 -15.08 2.29
N THR A 509 0.56 -15.95 2.12
CA THR A 509 0.69 -17.23 1.42
C THR A 509 0.95 -17.00 -0.07
N VAL A 510 0.22 -16.10 -0.73
CA VAL A 510 0.44 -15.76 -2.15
C VAL A 510 1.84 -15.18 -2.36
N GLU A 511 2.23 -14.19 -1.55
CA GLU A 511 3.54 -13.53 -1.62
C GLU A 511 4.72 -14.49 -1.41
N SER A 512 4.54 -15.53 -0.60
CA SER A 512 5.59 -16.51 -0.28
C SER A 512 5.63 -17.71 -1.23
N THR A 513 4.60 -17.95 -2.04
CA THR A 513 4.50 -19.17 -2.87
C THR A 513 4.26 -18.92 -4.35
N ARG A 514 3.79 -17.74 -4.75
CA ARG A 514 3.38 -17.43 -6.12
C ARG A 514 4.00 -16.14 -6.65
N GLY A 515 3.96 -15.06 -5.89
CA GLY A 515 4.41 -13.76 -6.35
C GLY A 515 3.71 -12.62 -5.60
N PRO A 516 3.97 -11.36 -5.96
CA PRO A 516 3.44 -10.20 -5.26
C PRO A 516 1.90 -10.19 -5.21
N TRP A 517 1.36 -9.66 -4.10
CA TRP A 517 -0.06 -9.35 -3.98
C TRP A 517 -0.34 -7.98 -4.57
N ILE A 518 -1.16 -7.93 -5.62
CA ILE A 518 -1.45 -6.69 -6.36
C ILE A 518 -2.88 -6.18 -6.16
N PHE A 519 -3.65 -6.72 -5.23
CA PHE A 519 -5.08 -6.42 -5.08
C PHE A 519 -5.35 -5.42 -3.95
N ASP A 520 -4.53 -4.37 -3.82
CA ASP A 520 -4.68 -3.31 -2.82
C ASP A 520 -4.97 -1.95 -3.48
N HIS A 521 -5.90 -1.97 -4.44
CA HIS A 521 -6.39 -0.80 -5.17
C HIS A 521 -7.85 -0.98 -5.59
N GLN A 522 -8.42 -0.01 -6.29
CA GLN A 522 -9.82 -0.01 -6.69
C GLN A 522 -10.10 -0.97 -7.86
N PHE A 523 -11.21 -1.69 -7.80
CA PHE A 523 -11.70 -2.62 -8.82
C PHE A 523 -13.13 -2.28 -9.22
N TYR A 524 -13.52 -2.59 -10.46
CA TYR A 524 -14.90 -2.51 -10.94
C TYR A 524 -15.48 -3.90 -11.21
N LEU A 525 -16.80 -4.03 -11.14
CA LEU A 525 -17.52 -5.30 -11.28
C LEU A 525 -17.84 -5.60 -12.75
N ILE A 526 -17.88 -6.89 -13.09
CA ILE A 526 -18.21 -7.38 -14.43
C ILE A 526 -19.16 -8.58 -14.32
N LEU A 527 -20.19 -8.59 -15.18
CA LEU A 527 -21.07 -9.73 -15.42
C LEU A 527 -21.04 -10.07 -16.91
N ASN A 528 -20.88 -11.34 -17.24
CA ASN A 528 -21.04 -11.82 -18.61
C ASN A 528 -21.47 -13.28 -18.69
N LEU A 529 -21.96 -13.65 -19.86
CA LEU A 529 -22.16 -15.03 -20.28
C LEU A 529 -21.38 -15.27 -21.57
N ALA A 530 -20.16 -15.80 -21.49
CA ALA A 530 -19.37 -16.16 -22.65
C ALA A 530 -19.88 -17.46 -23.32
N VAL A 531 -19.54 -17.62 -24.60
CA VAL A 531 -19.89 -18.79 -25.43
C VAL A 531 -18.64 -19.24 -26.17
N GLY A 532 -18.24 -20.49 -25.98
CA GLY A 532 -16.96 -21.02 -26.44
C GLY A 532 -15.76 -20.41 -25.71
N GLY A 533 -14.57 -20.85 -26.10
CA GLY A 533 -13.31 -20.38 -25.54
C GLY A 533 -12.39 -21.53 -25.15
N ASP A 534 -11.13 -21.22 -24.91
CA ASP A 534 -10.10 -22.21 -24.57
C ASP A 534 -10.45 -23.01 -23.31
N PHE A 535 -11.07 -22.34 -22.32
CA PHE A 535 -11.41 -22.94 -21.04
C PHE A 535 -12.74 -23.71 -21.01
N PRO A 536 -13.89 -23.15 -21.45
CA PRO A 536 -15.16 -23.88 -21.50
C PRO A 536 -15.24 -24.90 -22.64
N GLY A 537 -14.33 -24.84 -23.62
CA GLY A 537 -14.36 -25.68 -24.81
C GLY A 537 -15.40 -25.22 -25.83
N PRO A 538 -15.56 -25.94 -26.94
CA PRO A 538 -16.45 -25.53 -28.03
C PRO A 538 -17.93 -25.66 -27.64
N VAL A 539 -18.76 -24.92 -28.36
CA VAL A 539 -20.20 -25.19 -28.46
C VAL A 539 -20.39 -26.50 -29.22
N ASP A 540 -21.30 -27.36 -28.78
CA ASP A 540 -21.65 -28.60 -29.47
C ASP A 540 -23.17 -28.79 -29.58
N ALA A 541 -23.60 -29.96 -30.06
CA ALA A 541 -25.02 -30.29 -30.25
C ALA A 541 -25.83 -30.36 -28.94
N THR A 542 -25.16 -30.41 -27.78
CA THR A 542 -25.78 -30.45 -26.45
C THR A 542 -25.99 -29.05 -25.86
N THR A 543 -25.41 -28.01 -26.45
CA THR A 543 -25.54 -26.64 -25.96
C THR A 543 -26.92 -26.05 -26.29
N PRO A 544 -27.77 -25.73 -25.31
CA PRO A 544 -29.09 -25.17 -25.59
C PRO A 544 -28.98 -23.69 -25.96
N PHE A 545 -29.73 -23.27 -26.98
CA PHE A 545 -29.92 -21.84 -27.30
C PHE A 545 -31.42 -21.53 -27.47
N PRO A 546 -31.91 -20.39 -26.93
CA PRO A 546 -31.16 -19.45 -26.10
C PRO A 546 -30.77 -20.05 -24.73
N SER A 547 -29.65 -19.58 -24.18
CA SER A 547 -29.17 -19.92 -22.84
C SER A 547 -29.11 -18.68 -21.98
N ARG A 548 -29.50 -18.79 -20.70
CA ARG A 548 -29.69 -17.61 -19.83
C ARG A 548 -28.94 -17.75 -18.51
N MET A 549 -28.22 -16.69 -18.17
CA MET A 549 -27.73 -16.42 -16.81
C MET A 549 -28.70 -15.43 -16.16
N TYR A 550 -29.18 -15.77 -14.96
CA TYR A 550 -30.10 -14.94 -14.20
C TYR A 550 -29.37 -14.37 -12.99
N VAL A 551 -29.52 -13.07 -12.74
CA VAL A 551 -28.93 -12.37 -11.59
C VAL A 551 -30.04 -11.65 -10.86
N ASP A 552 -30.27 -12.06 -9.61
CA ASP A 552 -31.30 -11.49 -8.72
C ASP A 552 -30.82 -10.17 -8.11
N TYR A 553 -29.58 -10.12 -7.66
CA TYR A 553 -28.96 -8.87 -7.21
C TYR A 553 -27.45 -8.89 -7.31
N VAL A 554 -26.84 -7.71 -7.27
CA VAL A 554 -25.43 -7.49 -6.91
C VAL A 554 -25.39 -6.50 -5.76
N ARG A 555 -24.64 -6.81 -4.70
CA ARG A 555 -24.53 -5.99 -3.48
C ARG A 555 -23.09 -5.87 -3.04
N VAL A 556 -22.73 -4.70 -2.52
CA VAL A 556 -21.42 -4.40 -1.96
C VAL A 556 -21.57 -3.78 -0.58
N TYR A 557 -20.85 -4.32 0.40
CA TYR A 557 -20.88 -3.90 1.81
C TYR A 557 -19.48 -3.54 2.31
N GLN A 558 -19.41 -2.62 3.27
CA GLN A 558 -18.18 -2.24 3.97
C GLN A 558 -18.37 -2.15 5.49
#